data_AF-A0A8T7F4N9-F1
#
_entry.id   AF-A0A8T7F4N9-F1
#
_cell.length_a   1.000
_cell.length_b   1.000
_cell.length_c   1.000
_cell.angle_alpha   90.00
_cell.angle_beta   90.00
_cell.angle_gamma   90.00
#
_symmetry.space_group_name_H-M   'P 1'
#
loop_
_entity.id
_entity.type
_entity.pdbx_description
1 polymer ?
#
loop_
_entity_poly.entity_id
_entity_poly.type
_entity_poly.pdbx_seq_one_letter_code
_entity_poly.pdbx_strand_id
1 'polypeptide(L)'
;MAVQGSIKKWVRVPAHTAIGVKRQARAYVNPYLGGILLGVVLFSSFFLTGNGLGASGGMNRILVWGQDQLVPDHVDRTAYLLEMAGGDTNPMDSWVVFVMLGVIVGGFASGWLNGRFKIETNRGPHISVKTRWMLAFIGGAFMGYGARMARGCTSGQALSGGAVLSVGSWAFMFAVFAGGYALAYFVRRLWR
;
A
#
# COMPACT_ATOMS: atom_id res chain seq x y z
N MET A 1 -15.26 -32.85 -50.16
CA MET A 1 -14.79 -32.95 -48.77
C MET A 1 -15.90 -32.50 -47.85
N ALA A 2 -16.58 -33.46 -47.21
CA ALA A 2 -17.71 -33.22 -46.32
C ALA A 2 -17.21 -32.89 -44.90
N VAL A 3 -17.69 -31.80 -44.32
CA VAL A 3 -17.53 -31.49 -42.89
C VAL A 3 -18.86 -31.75 -42.20
N GLN A 4 -18.94 -32.90 -41.50
CA GLN A 4 -19.88 -33.18 -40.41
C GLN A 4 -19.78 -32.05 -39.37
N GLY A 5 -20.89 -31.47 -38.89
CA GLY A 5 -21.76 -32.09 -37.89
C GLY A 5 -21.32 -31.65 -36.48
N SER A 6 -21.90 -30.59 -35.92
CA SER A 6 -23.04 -30.65 -34.99
C SER A 6 -22.64 -30.79 -33.51
N ILE A 7 -23.37 -30.06 -32.64
CA ILE A 7 -23.47 -30.21 -31.18
C ILE A 7 -22.44 -29.41 -30.34
N LYS A 8 -22.84 -28.23 -29.86
CA LYS A 8 -22.93 -28.00 -28.40
C LYS A 8 -23.95 -26.91 -28.07
N LYS A 9 -25.13 -27.46 -27.83
CA LYS A 9 -26.41 -26.92 -27.43
C LYS A 9 -26.36 -26.61 -25.90
N TRP A 10 -26.85 -25.42 -25.49
CA TRP A 10 -27.45 -25.07 -24.18
C TRP A 10 -26.66 -25.20 -22.87
N VAL A 11 -26.36 -24.06 -22.25
CA VAL A 11 -26.79 -23.80 -20.86
C VAL A 11 -27.40 -22.41 -20.81
N ARG A 12 -28.73 -22.36 -20.93
CA ARG A 12 -29.53 -21.16 -20.67
C ARG A 12 -29.69 -21.10 -19.15
N VAL A 13 -28.81 -20.38 -18.45
CA VAL A 13 -28.91 -20.20 -17.00
C VAL A 13 -30.12 -19.31 -16.73
N PRO A 14 -31.12 -19.75 -15.95
CA PRO A 14 -32.29 -18.95 -15.65
C PRO A 14 -31.88 -17.77 -14.77
N ALA A 15 -32.18 -16.56 -15.28
CA ALA A 15 -32.06 -15.30 -14.56
C ALA A 15 -33.02 -15.33 -13.36
N HIS A 16 -32.50 -15.70 -12.19
CA HIS A 16 -33.15 -15.39 -10.93
C HIS A 16 -32.86 -13.92 -10.63
N THR A 17 -33.96 -13.18 -10.62
CA THR A 17 -34.15 -11.77 -10.31
C THR A 17 -33.37 -11.36 -9.07
N ALA A 18 -32.18 -10.78 -9.27
CA ALA A 18 -31.53 -9.93 -8.27
C ALA A 18 -31.42 -8.54 -8.90
N ILE A 19 -32.45 -7.72 -8.68
CA ILE A 19 -32.39 -6.27 -8.90
C ILE A 19 -31.50 -5.71 -7.78
N GLY A 20 -30.21 -5.98 -7.87
CA GLY A 20 -29.17 -5.26 -7.16
C GLY A 20 -28.41 -4.49 -8.21
N VAL A 21 -28.52 -3.17 -8.20
CA VAL A 21 -27.69 -2.29 -9.04
C VAL A 21 -26.23 -2.54 -8.64
N LYS A 22 -25.58 -3.53 -9.27
CA LYS A 22 -24.14 -3.71 -9.16
C LYS A 22 -23.52 -2.52 -9.86
N ARG A 23 -23.13 -1.50 -9.10
CA ARG A 23 -22.32 -0.37 -9.59
C ARG A 23 -21.16 -0.99 -10.38
N GLN A 24 -21.18 -0.85 -11.70
CA GLN A 24 -20.09 -1.34 -12.53
C GLN A 24 -18.85 -0.51 -12.20
N ALA A 25 -17.74 -1.17 -11.89
CA ALA A 25 -16.49 -0.49 -11.60
C ALA A 25 -16.10 0.36 -12.82
N ARG A 26 -15.89 1.67 -12.62
CA ARG A 26 -15.41 2.55 -13.69
C ARG A 26 -14.03 2.09 -14.18
N ALA A 27 -13.68 2.39 -15.43
CA ALA A 27 -12.36 2.09 -15.99
C ALA A 27 -11.24 2.77 -15.19
N TYR A 28 -10.04 2.17 -15.18
CA TYR A 28 -8.88 2.78 -14.54
C TYR A 28 -8.45 4.03 -15.31
N VAL A 29 -7.99 5.04 -14.57
CA VAL A 29 -7.38 6.24 -15.15
C VAL A 29 -6.09 5.86 -15.88
N ASN A 30 -5.74 6.61 -16.92
CA ASN A 30 -4.49 6.39 -17.66
C ASN A 30 -3.28 6.45 -16.68
N PRO A 31 -2.40 5.43 -16.65
CA PRO A 31 -1.24 5.40 -15.75
C PRO A 31 -0.34 6.62 -15.84
N TYR A 32 -0.17 7.18 -17.05
CA TYR A 32 0.64 8.38 -17.26
C TYR A 32 0.01 9.61 -16.58
N LEU A 33 -1.31 9.75 -16.67
CA LEU A 33 -2.04 10.82 -16.00
C LEU A 33 -1.93 10.67 -14.46
N GLY A 34 -2.04 9.44 -13.96
CA GLY A 34 -1.83 9.14 -12.54
C GLY A 34 -0.41 9.51 -12.08
N GLY A 35 0.61 9.20 -12.88
CA GLY A 35 1.99 9.56 -12.61
C GLY A 35 2.25 11.07 -12.60
N ILE A 36 1.69 11.80 -13.55
CA ILE A 36 1.79 13.28 -13.61
C ILE A 36 1.15 13.90 -12.37
N LEU A 37 -0.08 13.50 -12.03
CA LEU A 37 -0.77 14.00 -10.84
C LEU A 37 0.02 13.70 -9.56
N LEU A 38 0.55 12.48 -9.43
CA LEU A 38 1.41 12.12 -8.29
C LEU A 38 2.68 12.96 -8.24
N GLY A 39 3.31 13.24 -9.37
CA GLY A 39 4.49 14.12 -9.47
C GLY A 39 4.18 15.55 -9.04
N VAL A 40 3.04 16.11 -9.45
CA VAL A 40 2.57 17.44 -9.03
C VAL A 40 2.34 17.48 -7.52
N VAL A 41 1.71 16.44 -6.95
CA VAL A 41 1.50 16.33 -5.49
C VAL A 41 2.83 16.24 -4.75
N LEU A 42 3.77 15.43 -5.25
CA LEU A 42 5.09 15.28 -4.65
C LEU A 42 5.88 16.59 -4.69
N PHE A 43 5.90 17.28 -5.84
CA PHE A 43 6.52 18.58 -5.99
C PHE A 43 5.89 19.62 -5.06
N SER A 44 4.56 19.66 -4.99
CA SER A 44 3.84 20.58 -4.09
C SER A 44 4.15 20.29 -2.62
N SER A 45 4.29 19.02 -2.24
CA SER A 45 4.70 18.63 -0.89
C SER A 45 6.09 19.18 -0.56
N PHE A 46 7.07 18.98 -1.44
CA PHE A 46 8.42 19.52 -1.27
C PHE A 46 8.43 21.06 -1.24
N PHE A 47 7.67 21.70 -2.13
CA PHE A 47 7.63 23.16 -2.23
C PHE A 47 6.98 23.83 -1.02
N LEU A 48 5.85 23.30 -0.54
CA LEU A 48 5.09 23.90 0.56
C LEU A 48 5.63 23.55 1.94
N THR A 49 6.12 22.31 2.11
CA THR A 49 6.46 21.79 3.45
C THR A 49 7.92 21.39 3.62
N GLY A 50 8.72 21.46 2.56
CA GLY A 50 10.12 21.00 2.58
C GLY A 50 10.27 19.49 2.81
N ASN A 51 9.16 18.76 2.92
CA ASN A 51 9.12 17.35 3.27
C ASN A 51 8.56 16.52 2.11
N GLY A 52 9.19 15.37 1.87
CA GLY A 52 8.71 14.40 0.90
C GLY A 52 7.49 13.61 1.39
N LEU A 53 6.82 12.92 0.48
CA LEU A 53 5.77 11.96 0.81
C LEU A 53 6.38 10.73 1.50
N GLY A 54 5.84 10.34 2.66
CA GLY A 54 6.29 9.16 3.39
C GLY A 54 5.24 8.62 4.35
N ALA A 55 4.76 7.40 4.11
CA ALA A 55 3.70 6.81 4.94
C ALA A 55 4.23 6.35 6.31
N SER A 56 5.37 5.66 6.35
CA SER A 56 5.93 5.12 7.60
C SER A 56 6.34 6.18 8.62
N GLY A 57 6.67 7.40 8.20
CA GLY A 57 6.97 8.49 9.13
C GLY A 57 5.75 8.92 9.95
N GLY A 58 4.57 8.94 9.34
CA GLY A 58 3.30 9.23 10.03
C GLY A 58 2.83 8.05 10.87
N MET A 59 2.95 6.82 10.36
CA MET A 59 2.59 5.61 11.12
C MET A 59 3.46 5.43 12.36
N ASN A 60 4.78 5.64 12.25
CA ASN A 60 5.67 5.57 13.42
C ASN A 60 5.31 6.64 14.45
N ARG A 61 5.04 7.89 14.05
CA ARG A 61 4.66 8.95 15.00
C ARG A 61 3.36 8.65 15.76
N ILE A 62 2.36 8.06 15.10
CA ILE A 62 1.13 7.61 15.77
C ILE A 62 1.43 6.50 16.78
N LEU A 63 2.30 5.55 16.43
CA LEU A 63 2.71 4.48 17.35
C LEU A 63 3.53 5.01 18.53
N VAL A 64 4.43 5.97 18.29
CA VAL A 64 5.22 6.61 19.35
C VAL A 64 4.32 7.42 20.27
N TRP A 65 3.34 8.15 19.74
CA TRP A 65 2.31 8.82 20.56
C TRP A 65 1.58 7.82 21.46
N GLY A 66 1.12 6.70 20.91
CA GLY A 66 0.45 5.66 21.71
C GLY A 66 1.38 5.00 22.74
N GLN A 67 2.67 4.86 22.42
CA GLN A 67 3.67 4.30 23.31
C GLN A 67 4.03 5.28 24.44
N ASP A 68 4.11 6.57 24.16
CA ASP A 68 4.37 7.64 25.13
C ASP A 68 3.27 7.69 26.20
N GLN A 69 2.00 7.49 25.80
CA GLN A 69 0.87 7.41 26.73
C GLN A 69 0.90 6.17 27.64
N LEU A 70 1.65 5.12 27.28
CA LEU A 70 1.69 3.86 28.02
C LEU A 70 3.00 3.67 28.79
N VAL A 71 4.15 4.09 28.23
CA VAL A 71 5.50 3.91 28.76
C VAL A 71 6.42 5.08 28.34
N PRO A 72 6.28 6.26 28.97
CA PRO A 72 7.06 7.46 28.61
C PRO A 72 8.57 7.27 28.84
N ASP A 73 8.97 6.57 29.92
CA ASP A 73 10.38 6.28 30.25
C ASP A 73 11.16 5.52 29.16
N HIS A 74 10.48 4.78 28.27
CA HIS A 74 11.14 4.05 27.18
C HIS A 74 11.34 4.93 25.92
N VAL A 75 10.46 5.91 25.72
CA VAL A 75 10.55 6.91 24.64
C VAL A 75 11.75 7.83 24.89
N ASP A 76 11.94 8.27 26.13
CA ASP A 76 13.00 9.21 26.52
C ASP A 76 14.41 8.61 26.64
N ARG A 77 14.54 7.28 26.58
CA ARG A 77 15.85 6.60 26.61
C ARG A 77 16.34 6.15 25.24
N THR A 78 15.48 6.23 24.23
CA THR A 78 15.81 5.73 22.89
C THR A 78 16.03 6.91 21.96
N ALA A 79 17.27 7.11 21.49
CA ALA A 79 17.65 8.26 20.65
C ALA A 79 16.76 8.46 19.41
N TYR A 80 16.25 7.36 18.82
CA TYR A 80 15.32 7.40 17.69
C TYR A 80 13.90 7.89 18.07
N LEU A 81 13.46 7.61 19.31
CA LEU A 81 12.13 7.98 19.80
C LEU A 81 12.12 9.41 20.38
N LEU A 82 13.22 9.81 21.04
CA LEU A 82 13.50 11.19 21.46
C LEU A 82 13.42 12.19 20.29
N GLU A 83 13.95 11.84 19.12
CA GLU A 83 13.91 12.71 17.93
C GLU A 83 12.49 12.82 17.32
N MET A 84 11.56 11.93 17.70
CA MET A 84 10.18 11.90 17.19
C MET A 84 9.13 12.42 18.19
N ALA A 85 9.39 12.32 19.49
CA ALA A 85 8.43 12.65 20.55
C ALA A 85 9.10 13.11 21.87
N GLY A 86 10.38 13.48 21.86
CA GLY A 86 11.05 13.99 23.06
C GLY A 86 10.54 15.38 23.46
N GLY A 87 10.20 15.54 24.73
CA GLY A 87 9.76 16.81 25.34
C GLY A 87 8.32 17.21 24.99
N ASP A 88 8.04 18.51 24.84
CA ASP A 88 6.71 19.07 24.48
C ASP A 88 6.32 18.89 23.00
N THR A 89 7.08 18.08 22.25
CA THR A 89 6.88 17.91 20.81
C THR A 89 5.71 16.98 20.55
N ASN A 90 4.56 17.49 20.08
CA ASN A 90 3.42 16.66 19.73
C ASN A 90 3.68 15.88 18.42
N PRO A 91 3.91 14.56 18.43
CA PRO A 91 4.11 13.76 17.21
C PRO A 91 2.90 13.78 16.25
N MET A 92 1.74 14.21 16.75
CA MET A 92 0.50 14.41 15.99
C MET A 92 0.52 15.64 15.07
N ASP A 93 1.34 16.66 15.38
CA ASP A 93 1.37 17.94 14.63
C ASP A 93 2.27 17.87 13.38
N SER A 94 2.86 16.70 13.12
CA SER A 94 3.65 16.50 11.91
C SER A 94 2.72 16.49 10.69
N TRP A 95 3.07 17.31 9.69
CA TRP A 95 2.44 17.35 8.35
C TRP A 95 2.13 15.95 7.77
N VAL A 96 2.99 14.97 8.05
CA VAL A 96 2.86 13.59 7.57
C VAL A 96 1.60 12.89 8.10
N VAL A 97 1.08 13.27 9.28
CA VAL A 97 -0.17 12.71 9.84
C VAL A 97 -1.36 13.19 9.02
N PHE A 98 -1.41 14.47 8.65
CA PHE A 98 -2.45 15.02 7.78
C PHE A 98 -2.39 14.40 6.37
N VAL A 99 -1.19 14.18 5.82
CA VAL A 99 -1.02 13.47 4.54
C VAL A 99 -1.56 12.04 4.63
N MET A 100 -1.27 11.31 5.72
CA MET A 100 -1.79 9.95 5.92
C MET A 100 -3.32 9.92 6.02
N LEU A 101 -3.92 10.84 6.80
CA LEU A 101 -5.37 10.97 6.86
C LEU A 101 -5.97 11.30 5.48
N GLY A 102 -5.35 12.23 4.75
CA GLY A 102 -5.76 12.59 3.39
C GLY A 102 -5.70 11.40 2.42
N VAL A 103 -4.67 10.57 2.50
CA VAL A 103 -4.55 9.34 1.67
C VAL A 103 -5.62 8.31 2.05
N ILE A 104 -5.90 8.13 3.34
CA ILE A 104 -6.95 7.20 3.81
C ILE A 104 -8.32 7.65 3.31
N VAL A 105 -8.68 8.92 3.57
CA VAL A 105 -9.97 9.49 3.16
C VAL A 105 -10.08 9.55 1.64
N GLY A 106 -9.04 10.00 0.95
CA GLY A 106 -9.01 10.09 -0.51
C GLY A 106 -9.08 8.73 -1.20
N GLY A 107 -8.37 7.73 -0.66
CA GLY A 107 -8.43 6.34 -1.15
C GLY A 107 -9.82 5.73 -0.94
N PHE A 108 -10.42 5.93 0.23
CA PHE A 108 -11.76 5.48 0.52
C PHE A 108 -12.82 6.15 -0.38
N ALA A 109 -12.78 7.48 -0.50
CA ALA A 109 -13.67 8.24 -1.36
C ALA A 109 -13.52 7.82 -2.83
N SER A 110 -12.29 7.64 -3.31
CA SER A 110 -12.02 7.16 -4.67
C SER A 110 -12.58 5.75 -4.90
N GLY A 111 -12.41 4.82 -3.94
CA GLY A 111 -12.97 3.48 -4.02
C GLY A 111 -14.50 3.45 -4.02
N TRP A 112 -15.13 4.31 -3.21
CA TRP A 112 -16.58 4.45 -3.13
C TRP A 112 -17.18 5.05 -4.41
N LEU A 113 -16.62 6.16 -4.88
CA LEU A 113 -17.08 6.89 -6.07
C LEU A 113 -16.93 6.04 -7.34
N ASN A 114 -15.87 5.24 -7.44
CA ASN A 114 -15.64 4.37 -8.59
C ASN A 114 -16.39 3.02 -8.51
N GLY A 115 -17.16 2.77 -7.44
CA GLY A 115 -17.92 1.52 -7.26
C GLY A 115 -17.03 0.29 -7.07
N ARG A 116 -15.83 0.49 -6.52
CA ARG A 116 -14.80 -0.56 -6.37
C ARG A 116 -14.65 -1.05 -4.93
N PHE A 117 -15.42 -0.49 -4.00
CA PHE A 117 -15.40 -0.93 -2.62
C PHE A 117 -16.00 -2.35 -2.52
N LYS A 118 -15.13 -3.34 -2.34
CA LYS A 118 -15.50 -4.74 -2.16
C LYS A 118 -14.60 -5.35 -1.09
N ILE A 119 -15.22 -5.99 -0.10
CA ILE A 119 -14.51 -6.75 0.93
C ILE A 119 -14.31 -8.16 0.37
N GLU A 120 -13.13 -8.41 -0.19
CA GLU A 120 -12.79 -9.69 -0.79
C GLU A 120 -11.40 -10.14 -0.31
N THR A 121 -11.26 -11.43 0.01
CA THR A 121 -9.95 -12.01 0.29
C THR A 121 -9.39 -12.58 -1.01
N ASN A 122 -8.46 -11.84 -1.63
CA ASN A 122 -7.78 -12.27 -2.86
C ASN A 122 -6.88 -13.48 -2.57
N ARG A 123 -7.23 -14.65 -3.13
CA ARG A 123 -6.51 -15.93 -2.98
C ARG A 123 -6.42 -16.68 -4.31
N GLY A 124 -5.39 -17.53 -4.44
CA GLY A 124 -5.28 -18.47 -5.55
C GLY A 124 -6.37 -19.55 -5.50
N PRO A 125 -6.71 -20.20 -6.63
CA PRO A 125 -7.78 -21.20 -6.71
C PRO A 125 -7.60 -22.35 -5.71
N HIS A 126 -6.34 -22.72 -5.43
CA HIS A 126 -5.96 -23.88 -4.64
C HIS A 126 -5.57 -23.59 -3.18
N ILE A 127 -5.67 -22.34 -2.69
CA ILE A 127 -5.24 -21.99 -1.32
C ILE A 127 -6.42 -21.79 -0.37
N SER A 128 -6.31 -22.34 0.84
CA SER A 128 -7.22 -22.01 1.94
C SER A 128 -7.14 -20.55 2.40
N VAL A 129 -8.24 -20.01 2.91
CA VAL A 129 -8.27 -18.64 3.49
C VAL A 129 -7.23 -18.51 4.61
N LYS A 130 -7.12 -19.51 5.50
CA LYS A 130 -6.16 -19.52 6.62
C LYS A 130 -4.71 -19.38 6.15
N THR A 131 -4.30 -20.15 5.15
CA THR A 131 -2.93 -20.07 4.59
C THR A 131 -2.66 -18.71 3.97
N ARG A 132 -3.64 -18.10 3.28
CA ARG A 132 -3.50 -16.77 2.69
C ARG A 132 -3.28 -15.68 3.75
N TRP A 133 -4.04 -15.73 4.84
CA TRP A 133 -3.88 -14.80 5.96
C TRP A 133 -2.55 -15.02 6.67
N MET A 134 -2.17 -16.26 6.94
CA MET A 134 -0.87 -16.58 7.55
C MET A 134 0.29 -16.02 6.71
N LEU A 135 0.28 -16.25 5.40
CA LEU A 135 1.28 -15.68 4.49
C LEU A 135 1.25 -14.15 4.43
N ALA A 136 0.06 -13.54 4.52
CA ALA A 136 -0.08 -12.08 4.56
C ALA A 136 0.56 -11.50 5.83
N PHE A 137 0.33 -12.12 6.99
CA PHE A 137 0.93 -11.71 8.25
C PHE A 137 2.44 -11.89 8.26
N ILE A 138 2.94 -13.04 7.81
CA ILE A 138 4.38 -13.31 7.71
C ILE A 138 5.04 -12.31 6.75
N GLY A 139 4.47 -12.11 5.56
CA GLY A 139 4.98 -11.14 4.59
C GLY A 139 4.95 -9.71 5.12
N GLY A 140 3.88 -9.32 5.81
CA GLY A 140 3.76 -8.02 6.47
C GLY A 140 4.80 -7.81 7.57
N ALA A 141 5.08 -8.84 8.38
CA ALA A 141 6.12 -8.78 9.41
C ALA A 141 7.51 -8.58 8.81
N PHE A 142 7.87 -9.35 7.78
CA PHE A 142 9.14 -9.17 7.06
C PHE A 142 9.23 -7.80 6.38
N MET A 143 8.14 -7.33 5.77
CA MET A 143 8.09 -5.99 5.16
C MET A 143 8.29 -4.89 6.21
N GLY A 144 7.65 -5.00 7.38
CA GLY A 144 7.81 -4.05 8.48
C GLY A 144 9.23 -4.02 9.01
N TYR A 145 9.82 -5.19 9.25
CA TYR A 145 11.22 -5.32 9.67
C TYR A 145 12.19 -4.72 8.64
N GLY A 146 12.00 -5.05 7.36
CA GLY A 146 12.80 -4.51 6.26
C GLY A 146 12.66 -2.99 6.11
N ALA A 147 11.45 -2.45 6.24
CA ALA A 147 11.21 -1.01 6.19
C ALA A 147 11.91 -0.26 7.34
N ARG A 148 11.98 -0.86 8.54
CA ARG A 148 12.73 -0.31 9.67
C ARG A 148 14.24 -0.35 9.43
N MET A 149 14.77 -1.45 8.92
CA MET A 149 16.18 -1.58 8.56
C MET A 149 16.59 -0.57 7.47
N ALA A 150 15.72 -0.37 6.47
CA ALA A 150 15.92 0.60 5.40
C ALA A 150 15.65 2.06 5.80
N ARG A 151 15.28 2.32 7.07
CA ARG A 151 14.88 3.64 7.60
C ARG A 151 13.82 4.33 6.73
N GLY A 152 12.95 3.58 6.07
CA GLY A 152 11.98 4.13 5.15
C GLY A 152 11.04 3.10 4.53
N CYS A 153 9.89 3.59 4.06
CA CYS A 153 8.96 2.82 3.24
C CYS A 153 9.24 3.02 1.76
N THR A 154 8.58 2.21 0.92
CA THR A 154 8.61 2.37 -0.53
C THR A 154 8.20 3.77 -0.98
N SER A 155 7.19 4.40 -0.38
CA SER A 155 6.82 5.78 -0.75
C SER A 155 7.90 6.80 -0.37
N GLY A 156 8.52 6.66 0.81
CA GLY A 156 9.59 7.56 1.25
C GLY A 156 10.89 7.38 0.45
N GLN A 157 11.36 6.14 0.31
CA GLN A 157 12.61 5.86 -0.39
C GLN A 157 12.42 5.94 -1.91
N ALA A 158 11.41 5.30 -2.49
CA ALA A 158 11.28 5.27 -3.95
C ALA A 158 10.71 6.57 -4.55
N LEU A 159 9.68 7.19 -3.94
CA LEU A 159 9.09 8.41 -4.51
C LEU A 159 9.89 9.65 -4.10
N SER A 160 10.01 9.90 -2.79
CA SER A 160 10.66 11.13 -2.31
C SER A 160 12.17 11.08 -2.47
N GLY A 161 12.81 9.97 -2.07
CA GLY A 161 14.24 9.76 -2.24
C GLY A 161 14.66 9.60 -3.71
N GLY A 162 13.82 8.98 -4.53
CA GLY A 162 14.03 8.90 -5.98
C GLY A 162 13.92 10.25 -6.68
N ALA A 163 12.99 11.12 -6.27
CA ALA A 163 12.82 12.46 -6.82
C ALA A 163 14.03 13.38 -6.58
N VAL A 164 14.74 13.20 -5.45
CA VAL A 164 15.99 13.93 -5.15
C VAL A 164 17.25 13.18 -5.61
N LEU A 165 17.10 12.11 -6.41
CA LEU A 165 18.22 11.31 -6.95
C LEU A 165 19.17 10.76 -5.87
N SER A 166 18.65 10.42 -4.69
CA SER A 166 19.47 9.84 -3.62
C SER A 166 19.99 8.46 -3.99
N VAL A 167 21.32 8.27 -3.94
CA VAL A 167 21.98 7.00 -4.26
C VAL A 167 21.44 5.85 -3.40
N GLY A 168 21.22 6.11 -2.10
CA GLY A 168 20.69 5.11 -1.18
C GLY A 168 19.26 4.67 -1.52
N SER A 169 18.45 5.61 -1.99
CA SER A 169 17.07 5.35 -2.41
C SER A 169 16.98 4.56 -3.72
N TRP A 170 17.88 4.83 -4.67
CA TRP A 170 18.01 4.03 -5.89
C TRP A 170 18.50 2.62 -5.59
N ALA A 171 19.51 2.47 -4.73
CA ALA A 171 19.97 1.16 -4.27
C ALA A 171 18.85 0.37 -3.58
N PHE A 172 18.08 1.02 -2.70
CA PHE A 172 16.89 0.43 -2.07
C PHE A 172 15.86 -0.01 -3.11
N MET A 173 15.54 0.84 -4.09
CA MET A 173 14.57 0.53 -5.13
C MET A 173 14.99 -0.72 -5.92
N PHE A 174 16.24 -0.79 -6.39
CA PHE A 174 16.75 -1.96 -7.09
C PHE A 174 16.73 -3.22 -6.22
N ALA A 175 17.12 -3.12 -4.94
CA ALA A 175 17.10 -4.24 -4.00
C ALA A 175 15.69 -4.78 -3.76
N VAL A 176 14.69 -3.90 -3.60
CA VAL A 176 13.28 -4.29 -3.42
C VAL A 176 12.74 -5.00 -4.65
N PHE A 177 12.99 -4.47 -5.85
CA PHE A 177 12.55 -5.13 -7.08
C PHE A 177 13.27 -6.46 -7.29
N ALA A 178 14.58 -6.52 -7.12
CA ALA A 178 15.36 -7.76 -7.26
C ALA A 178 14.89 -8.84 -6.26
N GLY A 179 14.75 -8.48 -4.98
CA GLY A 179 14.25 -9.38 -3.94
C GLY A 179 12.80 -9.82 -4.20
N GLY A 180 11.94 -8.90 -4.65
CA GLY A 180 10.56 -9.18 -5.02
C GLY A 180 10.44 -10.18 -6.17
N TYR A 181 11.18 -9.98 -7.26
CA TYR A 181 11.19 -10.90 -8.39
C TYR A 181 11.79 -12.27 -8.03
N ALA A 182 12.86 -12.28 -7.22
CA ALA A 182 13.46 -13.52 -6.73
C ALA A 182 12.46 -14.33 -5.87
N LEU A 183 11.78 -13.68 -4.92
CA LEU A 183 10.78 -14.33 -4.07
C LEU A 183 9.54 -14.76 -4.87
N ALA A 184 9.10 -13.95 -5.83
CA ALA A 184 7.93 -14.24 -6.67
C ALA A 184 8.08 -15.58 -7.39
N TYR A 185 9.30 -15.97 -7.79
CA TYR A 185 9.56 -17.26 -8.41
C TYR A 185 9.16 -18.46 -7.53
N PHE A 186 9.36 -18.35 -6.22
CA PHE A 186 8.99 -19.39 -5.24
C PHE A 186 7.51 -19.33 -4.89
N VAL A 187 6.99 -18.11 -4.68
CA VAL A 187 5.62 -17.87 -4.21
C VAL A 187 4.60 -18.02 -5.34
N ARG A 188 4.98 -17.98 -6.63
CA ARG A 188 4.03 -18.12 -7.76
C ARG A 188 3.21 -19.41 -7.73
N ARG A 189 3.71 -20.48 -7.11
CA ARG A 189 2.97 -21.75 -6.95
C ARG A 189 1.72 -21.60 -6.07
N LEU A 190 1.67 -20.54 -5.25
CA LEU A 190 0.50 -20.20 -4.44
C LEU A 190 -0.62 -19.54 -5.27
N TRP A 191 -0.31 -18.98 -6.44
CA TRP A 191 -1.29 -18.27 -7.27
C TRP A 191 -1.69 -19.03 -8.54
N ARG A 192 -1.06 -20.18 -8.80
CA ARG A 192 -1.48 -21.14 -9.81
C ARG A 192 -2.56 -22.05 -9.23
#